data_AF-A0A192A3P3-F1
#
_entry.id   AF-A0A192A3P3-F1
#
_cell.length_a   1.000
_cell.length_b   1.000
_cell.length_c   1.000
_cell.angle_alpha   90.00
_cell.angle_beta   90.00
_cell.angle_gamma   90.00
#
_symmetry.space_group_name_H-M   'P 1'
#
loop_
_entity.id
_entity.type
_entity.pdbx_description
1 polymer ?
#
loop_
_entity_poly.entity_id
_entity_poly.type
_entity_poly.pdbx_seq_one_letter_code
_entity_poly.pdbx_strand_id
1 'polypeptide(L)'
;MRIVLLQIAYLCIALGFNALSAGLALAGSKPLAPTNLVAATGVFALYALTLWSGHAGFDTAYRAAMLCFVLVLGAGGVLAHLRRGPTQAYRSAVAWVAAILINGMGVVLNMAGALLGARAVL
;
A
#
# COMPACT_ATOMS: atom_id res chain seq x y z
N MET A 1 -3.60 14.66 -13.42
CA MET A 1 -2.86 14.69 -12.13
C MET A 1 -1.58 13.86 -12.26
N ARG A 2 -0.45 14.26 -11.64
CA ARG A 2 0.80 13.47 -11.72
C ARG A 2 0.66 12.12 -11.01
N ILE A 3 1.18 11.04 -11.59
CA ILE A 3 1.09 9.68 -11.01
C ILE A 3 1.69 9.60 -9.59
N VAL A 4 2.80 10.30 -9.34
CA VAL A 4 3.42 10.34 -8.00
C VAL A 4 2.49 10.97 -6.96
N LEU A 5 1.66 11.96 -7.32
CA LEU A 5 0.70 12.55 -6.38
C LEU A 5 -0.41 11.56 -6.02
N LEU A 6 -0.88 10.76 -6.98
CA LEU A 6 -1.83 9.67 -6.73
C LEU A 6 -1.22 8.60 -5.81
N GLN A 7 0.05 8.26 -6.02
CA GLN A 7 0.79 7.31 -5.18
C GLN A 7 1.03 7.84 -3.77
N ILE A 8 1.26 9.14 -3.60
CA ILE A 8 1.33 9.80 -2.29
C ILE A 8 -0.03 9.73 -1.59
N ALA A 9 -1.13 10.05 -2.30
CA ALA A 9 -2.48 9.95 -1.74
C ALA A 9 -2.78 8.51 -1.29
N TYR A 10 -2.42 7.52 -2.10
CA TYR A 10 -2.50 6.09 -1.74
C TYR A 10 -1.68 5.78 -0.48
N LEU A 11 -0.43 6.22 -0.42
CA LEU A 11 0.44 6.03 0.75
C LEU A 11 -0.21 6.59 2.02
N CYS A 12 -0.78 7.79 1.96
CA CYS A 12 -1.50 8.40 3.07
C CYS A 12 -2.71 7.56 3.52
N ILE A 13 -3.50 7.03 2.57
CA ILE A 13 -4.65 6.16 2.87
C ILE A 13 -4.17 4.87 3.56
N ALA A 14 -3.13 4.23 3.04
CA ALA A 14 -2.61 2.99 3.59
C ALA A 14 -2.02 3.18 5.00
N LEU A 15 -1.27 4.25 5.21
CA LEU A 15 -0.77 4.63 6.53
C LEU A 15 -1.91 4.97 7.49
N GLY A 16 -2.94 5.70 7.04
CA GLY A 16 -4.13 6.00 7.83
C GLY A 16 -4.87 4.75 8.29
N PHE A 17 -5.04 3.77 7.39
CA PHE A 17 -5.64 2.48 7.72
C PHE A 17 -4.81 1.71 8.77
N ASN A 18 -3.48 1.68 8.60
CA ASN A 18 -2.58 1.03 9.57
C ASN A 18 -2.58 1.75 10.92
N ALA A 19 -2.56 3.08 10.93
CA ALA A 19 -2.60 3.90 12.15
C ALA A 19 -3.91 3.68 12.91
N LEU A 20 -5.05 3.67 12.22
CA LEU A 20 -6.33 3.36 12.84
C LEU A 20 -6.37 1.93 13.38
N SER A 21 -5.87 0.96 12.61
CA SER A 21 -5.77 -0.44 13.05
C SER A 21 -4.90 -0.59 14.30
N ALA A 22 -3.78 0.12 14.36
CA ALA A 22 -2.87 0.16 15.51
C ALA A 22 -3.52 0.83 16.73
N GLY A 23 -4.18 1.98 16.55
CA GLY A 23 -4.88 2.68 17.62
C GLY A 23 -5.98 1.83 18.26
N LEU A 24 -6.73 1.07 17.46
CA LEU A 24 -7.70 0.11 17.96
C LEU A 24 -7.05 -0.98 18.80
N ALA A 25 -5.93 -1.55 18.33
CA ALA A 25 -5.20 -2.58 19.08
C ALA A 25 -4.66 -2.05 20.41
N LEU A 26 -4.12 -0.82 20.43
CA LEU A 26 -3.63 -0.16 21.64
C LEU A 26 -4.77 0.13 22.64
N ALA A 27 -5.98 0.39 22.15
CA ALA A 27 -7.18 0.56 22.98
C ALA A 27 -7.81 -0.77 23.45
N GLY A 28 -7.13 -1.91 23.27
CA GLY A 28 -7.64 -3.24 23.63
C GLY A 28 -8.76 -3.75 22.72
N SER A 29 -9.06 -3.04 21.63
CA SER A 29 -10.05 -3.44 20.64
C SER A 29 -9.44 -4.27 19.52
N LYS A 30 -10.28 -5.03 18.83
CA LYS A 30 -9.86 -5.79 17.65
C LYS A 30 -9.36 -4.86 16.53
N PRO A 31 -8.15 -5.08 15.98
CA PRO A 31 -7.61 -4.29 14.87
C PRO A 31 -8.42 -4.47 13.59
N LEU A 32 -8.33 -3.52 12.65
CA LEU A 32 -9.05 -3.60 11.37
C LEU A 32 -8.63 -4.84 10.57
N ALA A 33 -7.32 -5.04 10.46
CA ALA A 33 -6.71 -6.18 9.78
C ALA A 33 -5.55 -6.75 10.61
N PRO A 34 -5.23 -8.05 10.45
CA PRO A 34 -4.11 -8.71 11.13
C PRO A 34 -2.78 -8.33 10.48
N THR A 35 -2.43 -7.05 10.53
CA THR A 35 -1.24 -6.49 9.88
C THR A 35 -0.04 -6.54 10.83
N ASN A 36 1.10 -7.07 10.36
CA ASN A 36 2.37 -6.86 11.04
C ASN A 36 2.83 -5.41 10.80
N LEU A 37 2.64 -4.55 11.80
CA LEU A 37 2.88 -3.12 11.69
C LEU A 37 4.36 -2.77 11.46
N VAL A 38 5.30 -3.55 11.99
CA VAL A 38 6.73 -3.31 11.79
C VAL A 38 7.09 -3.54 10.32
N ALA A 39 6.67 -4.68 9.77
CA ALA A 39 6.89 -4.99 8.36
C ALA A 39 6.19 -3.98 7.44
N ALA A 40 4.93 -3.64 7.74
CA ALA A 40 4.17 -2.66 6.95
C ALA A 40 4.82 -1.27 6.97
N THR A 41 5.30 -0.81 8.13
CA THR A 41 6.00 0.48 8.27
C THR A 41 7.27 0.49 7.44
N GLY A 42 8.07 -0.57 7.49
CA GLY A 42 9.29 -0.70 6.68
C GLY A 42 8.99 -0.64 5.17
N VAL A 43 7.96 -1.37 4.72
CA VAL A 43 7.51 -1.36 3.32
C VAL A 43 7.10 0.05 2.89
N PHE A 44 6.30 0.77 3.68
CA PHE A 44 5.84 2.11 3.33
C PHE A 44 6.93 3.19 3.46
N ALA A 45 7.92 3.02 4.35
CA ALA A 45 9.08 3.89 4.39
C ALA A 45 9.94 3.75 3.12
N LEU A 46 10.21 2.52 2.69
CA LEU A 46 10.87 2.26 1.40
C LEU A 46 10.04 2.82 0.24
N TYR A 47 8.71 2.65 0.29
CA TYR A 47 7.82 3.19 -0.72
C TYR A 47 7.96 4.70 -0.84
N ALA A 48 7.88 5.43 0.28
CA ALA A 48 8.06 6.88 0.31
C ALA A 48 9.41 7.32 -0.28
N LEU A 49 10.50 6.63 0.05
CA LEU A 49 11.83 6.90 -0.51
C LEU A 49 11.85 6.72 -2.04
N THR A 50 11.13 5.72 -2.57
CA THR A 50 11.06 5.50 -4.02
C THR A 50 10.20 6.54 -4.73
N LEU A 51 9.14 7.04 -4.10
CA LEU A 51 8.40 8.18 -4.63
C LEU A 51 9.28 9.45 -4.67
N TRP A 52 10.09 9.65 -3.64
CA TRP A 52 11.06 10.75 -3.61
C TRP A 52 12.12 10.61 -4.72
N SER A 53 12.64 9.40 -4.98
CA SER A 53 13.60 9.20 -6.08
C SER A 53 12.99 9.52 -7.45
N GLY A 54 11.73 9.13 -7.68
CA GLY A 54 10.98 9.51 -8.88
C GLY A 54 10.79 11.02 -9.01
N HIS A 55 10.48 11.69 -7.90
CA HIS A 55 10.40 13.16 -7.85
C HIS A 55 11.74 13.84 -8.20
N ALA A 56 12.85 13.33 -7.66
CA ALA A 56 14.21 13.81 -7.92
C ALA A 56 14.70 13.53 -9.35
N GLY A 57 13.95 12.78 -10.16
CA GLY A 57 14.26 12.52 -11.57
C GLY A 57 14.98 11.20 -11.84
N PHE A 58 15.14 10.34 -10.83
CA PHE A 58 15.71 8.99 -11.00
C PHE A 58 14.66 8.01 -11.55
N ASP A 59 14.16 8.28 -12.76
CA ASP A 59 13.00 7.61 -13.31
C ASP A 59 13.20 6.09 -13.48
N THR A 60 14.36 5.65 -13.97
CA THR A 60 14.66 4.20 -14.11
C THR A 60 14.60 3.47 -12.77
N ALA A 61 15.19 4.04 -11.73
CA ALA A 61 15.18 3.45 -10.38
C ALA A 61 13.77 3.44 -9.79
N TYR A 62 13.02 4.54 -9.97
CA TYR A 62 11.62 4.62 -9.59
C TYR A 62 10.79 3.53 -10.27
N ARG A 63 10.88 3.37 -11.60
CA ARG A 63 10.09 2.38 -12.36
C ARG A 63 10.41 0.95 -11.94
N ALA A 64 11.70 0.64 -11.74
CA ALA A 64 12.12 -0.67 -11.23
C ALA A 64 11.54 -0.93 -9.82
N ALA A 65 11.59 0.07 -8.94
CA ALA A 65 11.00 -0.05 -7.61
C ALA A 65 9.47 -0.24 -7.67
N MET A 66 8.76 0.48 -8.53
CA MET A 66 7.32 0.33 -8.69
C MET A 66 6.94 -1.11 -9.06
N LEU A 67 7.70 -1.77 -9.95
CA LEU A 67 7.51 -3.19 -10.27
C LEU A 67 7.71 -4.09 -9.04
N CYS A 68 8.71 -3.83 -8.21
CA CYS A 68 8.89 -4.55 -6.95
C CYS A 68 7.67 -4.36 -6.02
N PHE A 69 7.14 -3.14 -5.92
CA PHE A 69 5.95 -2.88 -5.10
C PHE A 69 4.67 -3.50 -5.66
N VAL A 70 4.53 -3.66 -6.97
CA VAL A 70 3.44 -4.47 -7.56
C VAL A 70 3.46 -5.89 -6.97
N LEU A 71 4.64 -6.51 -6.88
CA LEU A 71 4.78 -7.86 -6.33
C LEU A 71 4.52 -7.89 -4.82
N VAL A 72 5.09 -6.95 -4.07
CA VAL A 72 4.91 -6.87 -2.61
C VAL A 72 3.45 -6.66 -2.24
N LEU A 73 2.78 -5.69 -2.87
CA LEU A 73 1.37 -5.37 -2.57
C LEU A 73 0.42 -6.41 -3.16
N GLY A 74 0.72 -6.96 -4.32
CA GLY A 74 -0.07 -8.01 -4.96
C GLY A 74 -0.03 -9.31 -4.16
N ALA A 75 1.16 -9.86 -3.92
CA ALA A 75 1.31 -11.13 -3.20
C ALA A 75 1.10 -10.97 -1.68
N GLY A 76 1.77 -9.99 -1.06
CA GLY A 76 1.75 -9.77 0.38
C GLY A 76 0.52 -9.04 0.89
N GLY A 77 -0.17 -8.28 0.03
CA GLY A 77 -1.40 -7.57 0.36
C GLY A 77 -2.64 -8.29 -0.17
N VAL A 78 -2.88 -8.18 -1.49
CA VAL A 78 -4.12 -8.68 -2.12
C VAL A 78 -4.29 -10.19 -1.95
N LEU A 79 -3.34 -11.00 -2.45
CA LEU A 79 -3.46 -12.45 -2.40
C LEU A 79 -3.43 -12.99 -0.97
N ALA A 80 -2.62 -12.40 -0.08
CA ALA A 80 -2.59 -12.78 1.33
C ALA A 80 -3.95 -12.57 2.01
N HIS A 81 -4.64 -11.46 1.72
CA HIS A 81 -5.98 -11.20 2.26
C HIS A 81 -7.05 -12.10 1.63
N LEU A 82 -6.99 -12.37 0.32
CA LEU A 82 -7.91 -13.29 -0.35
C LEU A 82 -7.77 -14.72 0.19
N ARG A 83 -6.54 -15.23 0.32
CA ARG A 83 -6.27 -16.58 0.85
C ARG A 83 -6.74 -16.74 2.29
N ARG A 84 -6.63 -15.68 3.10
CA ARG A 84 -7.11 -15.70 4.48
C ARG A 84 -8.64 -15.65 4.56
N GLY A 85 -9.29 -14.93 3.64
CA GLY A 85 -10.75 -14.73 3.65
C GLY A 85 -11.25 -13.84 4.81
N PRO A 86 -12.57 -13.57 4.88
CA PRO A 86 -13.21 -12.73 5.90
C PRO A 86 -13.31 -13.45 7.26
N THR A 87 -12.17 -13.82 7.83
CA THR A 87 -12.07 -14.60 9.07
C THR A 87 -12.23 -13.73 10.32
N GLN A 88 -12.30 -14.40 11.47
CA GLN A 88 -12.22 -13.79 12.79
C GLN A 88 -10.91 -13.02 13.06
N ALA A 89 -9.93 -13.02 12.15
CA ALA A 89 -8.76 -12.16 12.27
C ALA A 89 -9.06 -10.69 11.92
N TYR A 90 -10.15 -10.42 11.18
CA TYR A 90 -10.55 -9.06 10.80
C TYR A 90 -11.62 -8.50 11.73
N ARG A 91 -11.65 -7.18 11.89
CA ARG A 91 -12.71 -6.51 12.67
C ARG A 91 -14.10 -6.75 12.08
N SER A 92 -14.20 -6.71 10.75
CA SER A 92 -15.43 -6.94 10.01
C SER A 92 -15.12 -7.35 8.56
N ALA A 93 -16.13 -7.85 7.83
CA ALA A 93 -16.01 -8.10 6.40
C ALA A 93 -15.66 -6.82 5.62
N VAL A 94 -16.15 -5.66 6.04
CA VAL A 94 -15.81 -4.36 5.44
C VAL A 94 -14.33 -4.05 5.61
N ALA A 95 -13.75 -4.30 6.80
CA ALA A 95 -12.32 -4.09 7.03
C ALA A 95 -11.45 -5.02 6.16
N TRP A 96 -11.89 -6.26 5.96
CA TRP A 96 -11.26 -7.21 5.05
C TRP A 96 -11.29 -6.72 3.59
N VAL A 97 -12.45 -6.30 3.09
CA VAL A 97 -12.60 -5.74 1.74
C VAL A 97 -11.76 -4.48 1.59
N ALA A 98 -11.78 -3.57 2.56
CA ALA A 98 -10.97 -2.35 2.54
C ALA A 98 -9.47 -2.67 2.43
N ALA A 99 -8.97 -3.66 3.18
CA ALA A 99 -7.58 -4.09 3.09
C ALA A 99 -7.24 -4.62 1.68
N ILE A 100 -8.13 -5.37 1.04
CA ILE A 100 -7.95 -5.83 -0.34
C ILE A 100 -7.93 -4.64 -1.30
N LEU A 101 -8.89 -3.72 -1.19
CA LEU A 101 -9.03 -2.57 -2.09
C LEU A 101 -7.84 -1.60 -1.98
N ILE A 102 -7.36 -1.33 -0.77
CA ILE A 102 -6.17 -0.47 -0.56
C ILE A 102 -4.96 -1.10 -1.26
N ASN A 103 -4.68 -2.37 -1.01
CA ASN A 103 -3.55 -3.05 -1.65
C ASN A 103 -3.73 -3.15 -3.17
N GLY A 104 -4.94 -3.43 -3.65
CA GLY A 104 -5.28 -3.49 -5.07
C GLY A 104 -5.09 -2.16 -5.78
N MET A 105 -5.51 -1.05 -5.17
CA MET A 105 -5.26 0.30 -5.68
C MET A 105 -3.76 0.58 -5.76
N GLY A 106 -3.00 0.18 -4.73
CA GLY A 106 -1.55 0.25 -4.74
C GLY A 106 -0.94 -0.50 -5.91
N VAL A 107 -1.39 -1.73 -6.20
CA VAL A 107 -0.93 -2.50 -7.37
C VAL A 107 -1.20 -1.74 -8.68
N VAL A 108 -2.40 -1.22 -8.88
CA VAL A 108 -2.78 -0.48 -10.11
C VAL A 108 -1.92 0.77 -10.29
N LEU A 109 -1.77 1.58 -9.24
CA LEU A 109 -0.96 2.81 -9.29
C LEU A 109 0.52 2.53 -9.52
N ASN A 110 1.06 1.45 -8.94
CA ASN A 110 2.45 1.07 -9.15
C ASN A 110 2.69 0.50 -10.55
N MET A 111 1.73 -0.25 -11.10
CA MET A 111 1.79 -0.67 -12.49
C MET A 111 1.79 0.54 -13.43
N ALA A 112 0.90 1.51 -13.21
CA ALA A 112 0.86 2.75 -13.98
C ALA A 112 2.18 3.53 -13.86
N GLY A 113 2.73 3.67 -12.64
CA GLY A 113 4.03 4.31 -12.41
C GLY A 113 5.18 3.61 -13.11
N ALA A 114 5.20 2.27 -13.10
CA ALA A 114 6.22 1.48 -13.80
C ALA A 114 6.14 1.65 -15.33
N LEU A 115 4.94 1.74 -15.90
CA LEU A 115 4.74 1.87 -17.34
C LEU A 115 4.99 3.29 -17.85
N LEU A 116 4.50 4.30 -17.13
CA LEU A 116 4.44 5.68 -17.59
C LEU A 116 5.59 6.56 -17.05
N GLY A 117 6.25 6.16 -15.96
CA GLY A 117 7.29 6.94 -15.30
C GLY A 117 6.75 8.00 -14.34
N ALA A 118 7.63 8.53 -13.48
CA ALA A 118 7.26 9.35 -12.31
C ALA A 118 6.61 10.70 -12.67
N ARG A 119 6.92 11.23 -13.86
CA ARG A 119 6.46 12.55 -14.32
C ARG A 119 5.21 12.50 -15.19
N ALA A 120 4.67 11.31 -15.44
CA ALA A 120 3.46 11.14 -16.24
C ALA A 120 2.25 11.87 -15.62
N VAL A 121 1.43 12.44 -16.49
CA VAL A 121 0.15 13.07 -16.14
C VAL A 121 -0.96 12.15 -16.62
N LEU A 122 -1.80 11.69 -15.70
CA LEU A 122 -3.05 10.98 -15.96
C LEU A 122 -4.24 11.93 -16.03
#